data_AF-A0A891GXH4-F1
#
_entry.id   AF-A0A891GXH4-F1
#
_cell.length_a   1.000
_cell.length_b   1.000
_cell.length_c   1.000
_cell.angle_alpha   90.00
_cell.angle_beta   90.00
_cell.angle_gamma   90.00
#
_symmetry.space_group_name_H-M   'P 1'
#
loop_
_entity.id
_entity.type
_entity.pdbx_description
1 polymer ?
#
loop_
_entity_poly.entity_id
_entity_poly.type
_entity_poly.pdbx_seq_one_letter_code
_entity_poly.pdbx_strand_id
1 'polypeptide(L)'
;MLKIKWLLSTLVFSAHATKNNLFIVRSLNKYSMKNFNLHILEYSNSEDILKCEQKWIDYIKPEYNINPTAGSTKGYKHTSESIEKMKILARGRTHSTEVKELISITRKGDNNSFYNKKHTTETIEILKKYS
;
A
#
# COMPACT_ATOMS: atom_id res chain seq x y z
N MET A 1 8.34 27.44 16.22
CA MET A 1 7.29 26.41 16.00
C MET A 1 7.96 25.05 16.07
N LEU A 2 7.94 24.42 17.26
CA LEU A 2 8.64 23.16 17.55
C LEU A 2 8.01 22.00 16.77
N LYS A 3 8.79 21.35 15.90
CA LYS A 3 8.36 20.14 15.19
C LYS A 3 9.15 18.95 15.71
N ILE A 4 8.51 18.19 16.59
CA ILE A 4 8.98 16.89 17.10
C ILE A 4 8.81 15.87 15.98
N LYS A 5 9.89 15.20 15.58
CA LYS A 5 9.86 14.11 14.62
C LYS A 5 10.25 12.80 15.30
N TRP A 6 9.25 11.96 15.54
CA TRP A 6 9.43 10.52 15.69
C TRP A 6 9.83 9.89 14.35
N LEU A 7 10.17 8.60 14.34
CA LEU A 7 10.19 7.65 13.21
C LEU A 7 8.83 7.55 12.43
N LEU A 8 8.13 8.66 12.32
CA LEU A 8 6.85 8.92 11.67
C LEU A 8 6.82 10.41 11.26
N SER A 9 7.57 10.82 10.24
CA SER A 9 7.31 12.11 9.59
C SER A 9 7.52 12.00 8.09
N THR A 10 6.62 12.51 7.25
CA THR A 10 5.74 13.66 7.43
C THR A 10 4.48 13.42 6.59
N LEU A 11 3.45 12.77 7.15
CA LEU A 11 2.14 12.65 6.48
C LEU A 11 0.99 12.24 7.41
N VAL A 12 1.17 12.36 8.73
CA VAL A 12 0.40 11.56 9.68
C VAL A 12 -0.39 12.38 10.70
N PHE A 13 0.07 13.56 11.14
CA PHE A 13 -0.53 14.16 12.34
C PHE A 13 -1.90 14.87 12.14
N SER A 14 -2.42 14.96 10.91
CA SER A 14 -3.77 15.49 10.65
C SER A 14 -4.77 14.44 10.17
N ALA A 15 -4.37 13.16 10.05
CA ALA A 15 -5.20 12.10 9.47
C ALA A 15 -5.13 10.75 10.21
N HIS A 16 -4.60 10.74 11.44
CA HIS A 16 -4.18 9.50 12.12
C HIS A 16 -5.27 8.71 12.86
N ALA A 17 -6.48 8.69 12.30
CA ALA A 17 -7.45 7.66 12.62
C ALA A 17 -7.29 6.40 11.73
N THR A 18 -6.35 6.36 10.76
CA THR A 18 -6.48 5.48 9.58
C THR A 18 -5.29 4.57 9.22
N LYS A 19 -4.34 4.30 10.13
CA LYS A 19 -3.24 3.35 9.84
C LYS A 19 -3.08 2.24 10.88
N ASN A 20 -4.14 1.47 11.10
CA ASN A 20 -4.16 0.30 11.99
C ASN A 20 -3.21 -0.84 11.58
N ASN A 21 -2.59 -0.79 10.39
CA ASN A 21 -1.76 -1.87 9.86
C ASN A 21 -0.24 -1.58 9.91
N LEU A 22 0.21 -0.54 10.61
CA LEU A 22 1.64 -0.36 10.86
C LEU A 22 2.14 -1.38 11.89
N PHE A 23 3.34 -1.92 11.69
CA PHE A 23 3.88 -2.98 12.56
C PHE A 23 4.05 -2.52 14.01
N ILE A 24 4.50 -1.28 14.23
CA ILE A 24 4.57 -0.69 15.58
C ILE A 24 3.18 -0.53 16.21
N VAL A 25 2.17 -0.07 15.46
CA VAL A 25 0.79 0.11 15.97
C VAL A 25 0.19 -1.22 16.41
N ARG A 26 0.40 -2.29 15.62
CA ARG A 26 -0.04 -3.65 15.99
C ARG A 26 0.63 -4.13 17.27
N SER A 27 1.91 -3.80 17.45
CA SER A 27 2.69 -4.19 18.63
C SER A 27 2.27 -3.42 19.88
N LEU A 28 2.03 -2.11 19.74
CA LEU A 28 1.44 -1.27 20.80
C LEU A 28 0.07 -1.80 21.24
N ASN A 29 -0.79 -2.17 20.29
CA ASN A 29 -2.11 -2.73 20.58
C ASN A 29 -2.03 -4.09 21.29
N LYS A 30 -1.06 -4.93 20.92
CA LYS A 30 -0.90 -6.28 21.50
C LYS A 30 -0.30 -6.24 22.90
N TYR A 31 0.72 -5.41 23.12
CA TYR A 31 1.49 -5.41 24.37
C TYR A 31 1.20 -4.22 25.28
N SER A 32 0.30 -3.32 24.90
CA SER A 32 -0.03 -2.09 25.64
C SER A 32 1.13 -1.09 25.75
N MET A 33 0.78 0.18 25.94
CA MET A 33 1.72 1.29 25.95
C MET A 33 2.68 1.26 27.15
N LYS A 34 2.33 0.54 28.22
CA LYS A 34 3.17 0.36 29.42
C LYS A 34 4.50 -0.35 29.14
N ASN A 35 4.56 -1.13 28.07
CA ASN A 35 5.77 -1.87 27.66
C ASN A 35 6.67 -1.07 26.70
N PHE A 36 6.34 0.19 26.43
CA PHE A 36 7.06 1.04 25.49
C PHE A 36 7.48 2.34 26.17
N ASN A 37 8.73 2.76 25.91
CA ASN A 37 9.27 4.03 26.38
C ASN A 37 9.55 4.98 25.21
N LEU A 38 9.31 6.26 25.44
CA LEU A 38 9.65 7.34 24.52
C LEU A 38 10.99 7.95 24.91
N HIS A 39 11.93 7.98 23.97
CA HIS A 39 13.22 8.67 24.12
C HIS A 39 13.42 9.65 22.96
N ILE A 40 13.86 10.86 23.28
CA ILE A 40 14.24 11.87 22.28
C ILE A 40 15.73 11.69 21.98
N LEU A 41 16.06 11.37 20.72
CA LEU A 41 17.45 11.10 20.32
C LEU A 41 18.22 12.37 19.94
N GLU A 42 17.59 13.28 19.18
CA GLU A 42 18.25 14.49 18.68
C GLU A 42 17.23 15.59 18.40
N TYR A 43 17.59 16.84 18.72
CA TYR A 43 16.83 18.02 18.31
C TYR A 43 17.42 18.56 17.00
N SER A 44 16.58 18.70 15.97
CA SER A 44 17.00 19.09 14.63
C SER A 44 16.12 20.19 14.06
N ASN A 45 16.69 21.01 13.17
CA ASN A 45 15.99 22.04 12.42
C ASN A 45 15.22 21.43 11.24
N SER A 46 14.26 22.18 10.68
CA SER A 46 13.31 21.66 9.68
C SER A 46 13.91 21.16 8.37
N GLU A 47 15.14 21.57 8.05
CA GLU A 47 15.78 21.32 6.74
C GLU A 47 16.49 19.96 6.65
N ASP A 48 17.01 19.44 7.78
CA ASP A 48 17.84 18.21 7.79
C ASP A 48 17.13 17.00 8.41
N ILE A 49 15.83 17.11 8.60
CA ILE A 49 14.95 16.11 9.23
C ILE A 49 15.16 14.69 8.66
N LEU A 50 15.21 14.53 7.34
CA LEU A 50 15.36 13.21 6.71
C LEU A 50 16.77 12.64 6.90
N LYS A 51 17.80 13.49 6.93
CA LYS A 51 19.19 13.06 7.15
C LYS A 51 19.38 12.59 8.59
N CYS A 52 18.83 13.32 9.55
CA CYS A 52 18.83 12.91 10.96
C CYS A 52 18.09 11.59 11.15
N GLU A 53 16.92 11.42 10.53
CA GLU A 53 16.16 10.17 10.58
C GLU A 53 16.98 9.00 10.00
N GLN A 54 17.56 9.17 8.82
CA GLN A 54 18.39 8.14 8.19
C GLN A 54 19.59 7.76 9.06
N LYS A 55 20.30 8.75 9.62
CA LYS A 55 21.44 8.55 10.53
C LYS A 55 21.07 7.62 11.69
N TRP A 56 19.95 7.86 12.35
CA TRP A 56 19.52 7.06 13.50
C TRP A 56 18.96 5.69 13.09
N ILE A 57 18.30 5.58 11.93
CA ILE A 57 17.88 4.28 11.36
C ILE A 57 19.10 3.40 11.10
N ASP A 58 20.13 3.93 10.46
CA ASP A 58 21.33 3.17 10.09
C ASP A 58 22.16 2.78 11.32
N TYR A 59 22.20 3.67 12.33
CA TYR A 59 22.93 3.43 13.58
C TYR A 59 22.24 2.40 14.48
N ILE A 60 20.94 2.56 14.74
CA ILE A 60 20.20 1.73 15.71
C ILE A 60 19.68 0.44 15.08
N LYS A 61 19.40 0.46 13.76
CA LYS A 61 18.73 -0.64 13.03
C LYS A 61 17.48 -1.14 13.76
N PRO A 62 16.49 -0.26 14.00
CA PRO A 62 15.34 -0.59 14.82
C PRO A 62 14.46 -1.68 14.17
N GLU A 63 14.11 -2.70 14.93
CA GLU A 63 13.29 -3.84 14.47
C GLU A 63 11.91 -3.43 13.95
N TYR A 64 11.32 -2.37 14.53
CA TYR A 64 9.99 -1.91 14.15
C TYR A 64 9.96 -1.08 12.86
N ASN A 65 11.13 -0.72 12.30
CA ASN A 65 11.22 0.07 11.09
C ASN A 65 11.37 -0.84 9.85
N ILE A 66 10.29 -0.94 9.07
CA ILE A 66 10.24 -1.85 7.90
C ILE A 66 11.06 -1.31 6.73
N ASN A 67 11.09 0.01 6.54
CA ASN A 67 11.79 0.63 5.42
C ASN A 67 13.19 1.07 5.87
N PRO A 68 14.28 0.51 5.31
CA PRO A 68 15.64 0.92 5.69
C PRO A 68 15.96 2.38 5.34
N THR A 69 15.22 2.96 4.40
CA THR A 69 15.40 4.36 4.00
C THR A 69 14.36 5.27 4.67
N ALA A 70 14.81 6.38 5.22
CA ALA A 70 13.98 7.44 5.78
C ALA A 70 13.05 8.05 4.72
N GLY A 71 11.81 8.37 5.12
CA GLY A 71 10.81 8.96 4.24
C GLY A 71 9.85 7.95 3.59
N SER A 72 9.22 8.37 2.48
CA SER A 72 8.14 7.62 1.84
C SER A 72 8.64 6.73 0.71
N THR A 73 8.14 5.51 0.62
CA THR A 73 8.30 4.60 -0.54
C THR A 73 7.53 5.05 -1.79
N LYS A 74 7.10 6.32 -1.86
CA LYS A 74 6.30 6.81 -2.99
C LYS A 74 7.20 6.86 -4.23
N GLY A 75 6.82 6.13 -5.28
CA GLY A 75 7.60 6.02 -6.50
C GLY A 75 8.64 4.89 -6.49
N TYR A 76 8.74 4.10 -5.41
CA TYR A 76 9.57 2.90 -5.40
C TYR A 76 9.09 1.90 -6.45
N LYS A 77 10.02 1.40 -7.27
CA LYS A 77 9.77 0.36 -8.28
C LYS A 77 10.38 -0.94 -7.80
N HIS A 78 9.58 -2.00 -7.78
CA HIS A 78 10.05 -3.34 -7.42
C HIS A 78 11.08 -3.87 -8.44
N THR A 79 12.00 -4.70 -7.96
CA THR A 79 12.94 -5.42 -8.83
C THR A 79 12.20 -6.43 -9.71
N SER A 80 12.76 -6.75 -10.88
CA SER A 80 12.20 -7.76 -11.80
C SER A 80 11.99 -9.11 -11.10
N GLU A 81 12.94 -9.53 -10.26
CA GLU A 81 12.84 -10.73 -9.45
C GLU A 81 11.64 -10.68 -8.48
N SER A 82 11.45 -9.56 -7.78
CA SER A 82 10.32 -9.39 -6.86
C SER A 82 8.99 -9.42 -7.61
N ILE A 83 8.93 -8.80 -8.80
CA ILE A 83 7.75 -8.82 -9.67
C ILE A 83 7.41 -10.25 -10.08
N GLU A 84 8.39 -11.05 -10.48
CA GLU A 84 8.15 -12.43 -10.88
C GLU A 84 7.68 -13.29 -9.69
N LYS A 85 8.28 -13.13 -8.50
CA LYS A 85 7.80 -13.80 -7.28
C LYS A 85 6.35 -13.44 -6.96
N MET A 86 6.00 -12.15 -7.03
CA MET A 86 4.61 -11.70 -6.82
C MET A 86 3.65 -12.29 -7.85
N LYS A 87 4.07 -12.38 -9.12
CA LYS A 87 3.28 -12.97 -10.20
C LYS A 87 3.04 -14.47 -9.98
N ILE A 88 4.07 -15.22 -9.58
CA ILE A 88 3.95 -16.65 -9.25
C ILE A 88 2.96 -16.85 -8.09
N LEU A 89 3.10 -16.08 -7.01
CA LEU A 89 2.19 -16.13 -5.85
C LEU A 89 0.76 -15.67 -6.15
N ALA A 90 0.58 -14.85 -7.19
CA ALA A 90 -0.74 -14.41 -7.64
C ALA A 90 -1.42 -15.44 -8.56
N ARG A 91 -0.65 -16.34 -9.17
CA ARG A 91 -1.16 -17.34 -10.10
C ARG A 91 -2.08 -18.32 -9.37
N GLY A 92 -3.26 -18.59 -9.95
CA GLY A 92 -4.24 -19.51 -9.38
C GLY A 92 -5.14 -18.90 -8.28
N ARG A 93 -4.97 -17.62 -7.93
CA ARG A 93 -5.96 -16.92 -7.10
C ARG A 93 -7.28 -16.86 -7.84
N THR A 94 -8.33 -17.41 -7.23
CA THR A 94 -9.69 -17.37 -7.77
C THR A 94 -10.61 -16.72 -6.75
N HIS A 95 -11.58 -15.95 -7.25
CA HIS A 95 -12.64 -15.42 -6.41
C HIS A 95 -13.58 -16.54 -5.96
N SER A 96 -14.16 -16.38 -4.76
CA SER A 96 -15.25 -17.23 -4.29
C SER A 96 -16.46 -17.12 -5.24
N THR A 97 -17.34 -18.12 -5.21
CA THR A 97 -18.58 -18.13 -5.99
C THR A 97 -19.44 -16.89 -5.70
N GLU A 98 -19.63 -16.58 -4.43
CA GLU A 98 -20.36 -15.38 -3.97
C GLU A 98 -19.77 -14.09 -4.55
N VAL A 99 -18.45 -13.91 -4.50
CA VAL A 99 -17.80 -12.71 -5.05
C VAL A 99 -17.94 -12.65 -6.57
N LYS A 100 -17.87 -13.79 -7.26
CA LYS A 100 -18.10 -13.86 -8.72
C LYS A 100 -19.53 -13.45 -9.08
N GLU A 101 -20.51 -13.87 -8.29
CA GLU A 101 -21.91 -13.49 -8.47
C GLU A 101 -22.10 -11.98 -8.27
N LEU A 102 -21.55 -11.40 -7.21
CA LEU A 102 -21.59 -9.96 -6.96
C LEU A 102 -20.93 -9.16 -8.10
N ILE A 103 -19.78 -9.62 -8.61
CA ILE A 103 -19.11 -9.02 -9.77
C ILE A 103 -19.99 -9.13 -11.02
N SER A 104 -20.67 -10.26 -11.22
CA SER A 104 -21.59 -10.43 -12.35
C SER A 104 -22.77 -9.46 -12.26
N ILE A 105 -23.39 -9.33 -11.08
CA ILE A 105 -24.54 -8.45 -10.86
C ILE A 105 -24.15 -6.99 -11.09
N THR A 106 -23.04 -6.54 -10.51
CA THR A 106 -22.58 -5.15 -10.61
C THR A 106 -22.24 -4.74 -12.04
N ARG A 107 -21.86 -5.68 -12.92
CA ARG A 107 -21.47 -5.41 -14.32
C ARG A 107 -22.57 -5.68 -15.34
N LYS A 108 -23.80 -5.97 -14.91
CA LYS A 108 -24.97 -6.14 -15.79
C LYS A 108 -25.66 -4.79 -16.08
N GLY A 109 -26.48 -4.77 -17.13
CA GLY A 109 -27.26 -3.58 -17.50
C GLY A 109 -26.36 -2.41 -17.87
N ASP A 110 -26.78 -1.20 -17.50
CA ASP A 110 -26.10 0.06 -17.83
C ASP A 110 -24.65 0.16 -17.32
N ASN A 111 -24.28 -0.64 -16.31
CA ASN A 111 -22.89 -0.70 -15.82
C ASN A 111 -21.95 -1.41 -16.80
N ASN A 112 -22.48 -2.20 -17.74
CA ASN A 112 -21.70 -2.73 -18.84
C ASN A 112 -21.44 -1.61 -19.86
N SER A 113 -20.18 -1.31 -20.15
CA SER A 113 -19.79 -0.30 -21.15
C SER A 113 -20.30 -0.60 -22.56
N PHE A 114 -20.67 -1.86 -22.83
CA PHE A 114 -21.25 -2.32 -24.08
C PHE A 114 -22.77 -2.51 -24.03
N TYR A 115 -23.43 -2.08 -22.96
CA TYR A 115 -24.89 -2.11 -22.88
C TYR A 115 -25.52 -1.22 -23.95
N ASN A 116 -26.59 -1.70 -24.58
CA ASN A 116 -27.29 -1.06 -25.71
C ASN A 116 -26.40 -0.71 -26.93
N LYS A 117 -25.17 -1.22 -26.99
CA LYS A 117 -24.31 -1.10 -28.18
C LYS A 117 -24.43 -2.35 -29.03
N LYS A 118 -24.38 -2.18 -30.35
CA LYS A 118 -24.34 -3.28 -31.31
C LYS A 118 -22.96 -3.32 -31.96
N HIS A 119 -22.50 -4.53 -32.27
CA HIS A 119 -21.31 -4.71 -33.08
C HIS A 119 -21.54 -4.21 -34.51
N THR A 120 -20.47 -3.78 -35.17
CA THR A 120 -20.51 -3.48 -36.61
C THR A 120 -20.71 -4.76 -37.41
N THR A 121 -21.23 -4.64 -38.63
CA THR A 121 -21.41 -5.77 -39.56
C THR A 121 -20.11 -6.52 -39.80
N GLU A 122 -19.02 -5.78 -40.02
CA GLU A 122 -17.67 -6.31 -40.17
C GLU A 122 -17.23 -7.14 -38.96
N THR A 123 -17.45 -6.63 -37.74
CA THR A 123 -17.09 -7.35 -36.51
C THR A 123 -17.93 -8.63 -36.37
N ILE A 124 -19.21 -8.59 -36.75
CA ILE A 124 -20.10 -9.75 -36.72
C ILE A 124 -19.63 -10.82 -37.69
N GLU A 125 -19.19 -10.45 -38.89
CA GLU A 125 -18.64 -11.39 -39.88
C GLU A 125 -17.34 -12.05 -39.39
N ILE A 126 -16.45 -11.28 -38.78
CA ILE A 126 -15.23 -11.81 -38.15
C ILE A 126 -15.61 -12.83 -37.08
N LEU A 127 -16.54 -12.50 -36.17
CA LEU A 127 -16.98 -13.42 -35.11
C LEU A 127 -17.57 -14.72 -35.68
N LYS A 128 -18.36 -14.66 -36.75
CA LYS A 128 -18.92 -15.84 -37.43
C LYS A 128 -17.86 -16.70 -38.09
N LYS A 129 -16.78 -16.10 -38.61
CA LYS A 129 -15.69 -16.83 -39.26
C LYS A 129 -14.89 -17.71 -38.28
N TYR A 130 -14.83 -17.30 -37.01
CA TYR A 130 -14.04 -17.97 -35.97
C TYR A 130 -14.89 -18.72 -34.92
N SER A 131 -16.21 -18.76 -35.07
CA SER A 131 -17.12 -19.59 -34.25
C SER A 131 -17.30 -20.98 -34.83
#